data_AF-A0AAE0QCX7-F1
#
_entry.id   AF-A0AAE0QCX7-F1
#
_cell.length_a   1.000
_cell.length_b   1.000
_cell.length_c   1.000
_cell.angle_alpha   90.00
_cell.angle_beta   90.00
_cell.angle_gamma   90.00
#
_symmetry.space_group_name_H-M   'P 1'
#
loop_
_entity.id
_entity.type
_entity.pdbx_description
1 polymer ?
#
loop_
_entity_poly.entity_id
_entity_poly.type
_entity_poly.pdbx_seq_one_letter_code
_entity_poly.pdbx_strand_id
1 'polypeptide(L)'
;MEVEVEVESMDKAGNFIGWLHIEGINLSVALVENSLSKVHFTAERSSYFKTLLSAEEVARQRKDKIWANYEEKPTEEVAQLSEEKERVAKYRPVCVTEITDGMHFYTQEVETGAQLENMMETMRAEIANQPPVEGAFTPQRGDYCIAKFTDGEWYRARVEKVESAAKVHVFYIDYGNREILSSVRLAALPSAFGTRILPAQATEYTFAFIQVPQDEDARADAVDCLVRDIQNTQCLLNVEYSGSTCPHVTLQFADSKDDVGLGLVKEGLVMVDVRKEKHLQKMVTEYLNGQESAKSARLNIWRYGDFRADDADEFGYRR
;
A
#
# COMPACT_ATOMS: atom_id res chain seq x y z
N MET A 1 35.94 -22.02 11.28
CA MET A 1 34.94 -21.43 12.19
C MET A 1 33.67 -21.35 11.40
N GLU A 2 32.65 -22.08 11.81
CA GLU A 2 31.35 -22.05 11.14
C GLU A 2 30.58 -20.81 11.60
N VAL A 3 29.90 -20.15 10.66
CA VAL A 3 29.08 -18.98 10.92
C VAL A 3 27.72 -19.19 10.27
N GLU A 4 26.67 -18.73 10.94
CA GLU A 4 25.31 -18.75 10.43
C GLU A 4 24.91 -17.32 10.07
N VAL A 5 24.30 -17.12 8.90
CA VAL A 5 23.91 -15.80 8.42
C VAL A 5 22.42 -15.80 8.09
N GLU A 6 21.67 -14.89 8.72
CA GLU A 6 20.28 -14.59 8.42
C GLU A 6 20.23 -13.31 7.58
N VAL A 7 19.79 -13.39 6.34
CA VAL A 7 19.71 -12.22 5.44
C VAL A 7 18.32 -11.60 5.54
N GLU A 8 18.23 -10.30 5.87
CA GLU A 8 16.97 -9.56 5.93
C GLU A 8 16.72 -8.71 4.68
N SER A 9 17.76 -8.09 4.13
CA SER A 9 17.63 -7.21 2.96
C SER A 9 18.95 -7.06 2.21
N MET A 10 18.97 -6.21 1.18
CA MET A 10 20.14 -5.88 0.40
C MET A 10 20.20 -4.36 0.16
N ASP A 11 21.38 -3.77 0.28
CA ASP A 11 21.57 -2.35 -0.05
C ASP A 11 21.65 -2.11 -1.57
N LYS A 12 21.66 -0.83 -1.97
CA LYS A 12 21.75 -0.43 -3.38
C LYS A 12 23.09 -0.78 -4.05
N ALA A 13 24.10 -1.16 -3.27
CA ALA A 13 25.41 -1.59 -3.74
C ALA A 13 25.52 -3.12 -3.85
N GLY A 14 24.47 -3.86 -3.49
CA GLY A 14 24.43 -5.32 -3.56
C GLY A 14 24.92 -6.04 -2.31
N ASN A 15 25.15 -5.34 -1.19
CA ASN A 15 25.55 -5.96 0.07
C ASN A 15 24.32 -6.50 0.80
N PHE A 16 24.40 -7.74 1.26
CA PHE A 16 23.38 -8.32 2.13
C PHE A 16 23.43 -7.71 3.53
N ILE A 17 22.28 -7.29 4.03
CA ILE A 17 22.07 -6.78 5.39
C ILE A 17 21.33 -7.86 6.17
N GLY A 18 21.85 -8.21 7.34
CA GLY A 18 21.29 -9.29 8.13
C GLY A 18 22.07 -9.55 9.42
N TRP A 19 21.80 -10.70 10.04
CA TRP A 19 22.38 -11.11 11.31
C TRP A 19 23.41 -12.19 11.08
N LEU A 20 24.55 -12.07 11.75
CA LEU A 20 25.61 -13.05 11.71
C LEU A 20 25.76 -13.67 13.10
N HIS A 21 25.72 -14.99 13.17
CA HIS A 21 25.90 -15.76 14.38
C HIS A 21 27.19 -16.57 14.29
N ILE A 22 27.99 -16.50 15.35
CA ILE A 22 29.23 -17.27 15.50
C ILE A 22 29.11 -18.07 16.79
N GLU A 23 29.10 -19.40 16.70
CA GLU A 23 28.97 -20.28 17.87
C GLU A 23 27.74 -19.95 18.74
N GLY A 24 26.62 -19.59 18.09
CA GLY A 24 25.36 -19.19 18.75
C GLY A 24 25.32 -17.74 19.26
N ILE A 25 26.39 -16.96 19.07
CA ILE A 25 26.45 -15.56 19.50
C ILE A 25 26.14 -14.64 18.33
N ASN A 26 25.12 -13.79 18.48
CA ASN A 26 24.83 -12.74 17.50
C ASN A 26 25.92 -11.66 17.51
N LEU A 27 26.62 -11.51 16.39
CA LEU A 27 27.78 -10.62 16.28
C LEU A 27 27.38 -9.15 16.48
N SER A 28 26.22 -8.72 16.01
CA SER A 28 25.74 -7.35 16.19
C SER A 28 25.53 -7.03 17.68
N VAL A 29 24.95 -7.97 18.43
CA VAL A 29 24.79 -7.85 19.90
C VAL A 29 26.15 -7.80 20.58
N ALA A 30 27.07 -8.70 20.23
CA ALA A 30 28.39 -8.75 20.84
C ALA A 30 29.22 -7.47 20.58
N LEU A 31 29.13 -6.89 19.38
CA LEU A 31 29.81 -5.64 19.04
C LEU A 31 29.25 -4.45 19.84
N VAL A 32 27.94 -4.36 19.97
CA VAL A 32 27.29 -3.32 20.78
C VAL A 32 27.66 -3.49 22.25
N GLU A 33 27.57 -4.71 22.78
CA GLU A 33 27.92 -5.02 24.17
C GLU A 33 29.38 -4.68 24.46
N ASN A 34 30.31 -4.95 23.55
CA ASN A 34 31.73 -4.65 23.74
C ASN A 34 32.10 -3.18 23.42
N SER A 35 31.13 -2.27 23.33
CA SER A 35 31.37 -0.85 23.05
C SER A 35 32.10 -0.59 21.72
N LEU A 36 31.90 -1.46 20.73
CA LEU A 36 32.50 -1.36 19.39
C LEU A 36 31.49 -0.85 18.35
N SER A 37 30.20 -0.82 18.67
CA SER A 37 29.13 -0.35 17.79
C SER A 37 27.95 0.22 18.58
N LYS A 38 27.04 0.90 17.88
CA LYS A 38 25.81 1.49 18.43
C LYS A 38 24.59 0.86 17.77
N VAL A 39 23.47 0.87 18.48
CA VAL A 39 22.19 0.41 17.93
C VAL A 39 21.74 1.41 16.87
N HIS A 40 21.37 0.87 15.71
CA HIS A 40 20.85 1.66 14.60
C HIS A 40 19.32 1.55 14.54
N PHE A 41 18.63 2.59 14.11
CA PHE A 41 17.15 2.64 14.06
C PHE A 41 16.53 1.51 13.23
N THR A 42 17.25 0.95 12.26
CA THR A 42 16.78 -0.18 11.45
C THR A 42 16.55 -1.44 12.28
N ALA A 43 17.21 -1.57 13.45
CA ALA A 43 17.01 -2.68 14.36
C ALA A 43 15.65 -2.65 15.07
N GLU A 44 14.90 -1.53 15.05
CA GLU A 44 13.60 -1.40 15.75
C GLU A 44 12.56 -2.45 15.34
N ARG A 45 12.64 -2.94 14.10
CA ARG A 45 11.72 -3.97 13.56
C ARG A 45 12.24 -5.39 13.76
N SER A 46 13.43 -5.55 14.33
CA SER A 46 14.06 -6.86 14.53
C SER A 46 13.62 -7.51 15.84
N SER A 47 13.59 -8.85 15.85
CA SER A 47 13.46 -9.66 17.07
C SER A 47 14.60 -9.41 18.08
N TYR A 48 15.77 -8.98 17.61
CA TYR A 48 16.94 -8.70 18.44
C TYR A 48 16.96 -7.29 19.07
N PHE A 49 15.99 -6.43 18.76
CA PHE A 49 15.99 -5.02 19.18
C PHE A 49 16.16 -4.83 20.69
N LYS A 50 15.39 -5.59 21.49
CA LYS A 50 15.45 -5.51 22.96
C LYS A 50 16.83 -5.92 23.50
N THR A 51 17.42 -6.96 22.93
CA THR A 51 18.74 -7.45 23.33
C THR A 51 19.83 -6.45 22.97
N LEU A 52 19.75 -5.83 21.78
CA LEU A 52 20.66 -4.78 21.33
C LEU A 52 20.60 -3.54 22.23
N LEU A 53 19.40 -3.09 22.60
CA LEU A 53 19.24 -1.96 23.53
C LEU A 53 19.82 -2.28 24.91
N SER A 54 19.57 -3.48 25.43
CA SER A 54 20.16 -3.92 26.70
C SER A 54 21.69 -3.94 26.65
N ALA A 55 22.27 -4.46 25.56
CA ALA A 55 23.72 -4.50 25.35
C ALA A 55 24.32 -3.09 25.27
N GLU A 56 23.64 -2.16 24.60
CA GLU A 56 24.09 -0.78 24.45
C GLU A 56 24.07 -0.02 25.77
N GLU A 57 23.04 -0.25 26.60
CA GLU A 57 22.94 0.36 27.92
C GLU A 57 24.10 -0.09 28.82
N VAL A 58 24.44 -1.38 28.83
CA VAL A 58 25.60 -1.90 29.56
C VAL A 58 26.92 -1.33 29.01
N ALA A 59 27.02 -1.12 27.69
CA ALA A 59 28.18 -0.51 27.05
C ALA A 59 28.35 0.98 27.42
N ARG A 60 27.25 1.75 27.46
CA ARG A 60 27.25 3.17 27.88
C ARG A 60 27.70 3.32 29.32
N GLN A 61 27.24 2.46 30.22
CA GLN A 61 27.61 2.49 31.64
C GLN A 61 29.11 2.23 31.87
N ARG A 62 29.73 1.41 31.01
CA ARG A 62 31.17 1.13 31.08
C ARG A 62 32.05 2.32 30.67
N LYS A 63 31.50 3.28 29.92
CA LYS A 63 32.22 4.47 29.42
C LYS A 63 33.57 4.12 28.80
N ASP A 64 33.62 3.04 28.04
CA ASP A 64 34.82 2.59 27.34
C ASP A 64 34.67 2.71 25.82
N LYS A 65 35.80 2.74 25.12
CA LYS A 65 35.88 2.81 23.65
C LYS A 65 35.02 3.95 23.06
N ILE A 66 33.99 3.63 22.27
CA ILE A 66 33.13 4.63 21.61
C ILE A 66 32.28 5.45 22.59
N TRP A 67 32.22 5.05 23.86
CA TRP A 67 31.49 5.72 24.93
C TRP A 67 32.40 6.50 25.89
N ALA A 68 33.73 6.49 25.70
CA ALA A 68 34.71 7.11 26.62
C ALA A 68 34.50 8.62 26.82
N ASN A 69 34.01 9.32 25.80
CA ASN A 69 33.74 10.76 25.82
C ASN A 69 32.27 11.05 25.48
N TYR A 70 31.36 10.13 25.77
CA TYR A 70 29.95 10.34 25.49
C TYR A 70 29.34 11.31 26.50
N GLU A 71 28.95 12.49 26.02
CA GLU A 71 28.09 13.40 26.75
C GLU A 71 26.63 13.03 26.47
N GLU A 72 25.93 12.65 27.52
CA GLU A 72 24.51 12.39 27.48
C GLU A 72 23.80 13.70 27.13
N LYS A 73 23.36 13.84 25.88
CA LYS A 73 22.45 14.92 25.51
C LYS A 73 21.23 14.82 26.44
N PRO A 74 20.66 15.93 26.93
CA PRO A 74 19.48 15.89 27.78
C PRO A 74 18.44 15.01 27.10
N THR A 75 18.25 13.84 27.68
CA THR A 75 17.18 12.95 27.32
C THR A 75 15.93 13.73 27.68
N GLU A 76 15.17 14.17 26.69
CA GLU A 76 13.73 14.35 26.91
C GLU A 76 13.30 13.12 27.68
N GLU A 77 12.83 13.33 28.91
CA GLU A 77 12.53 12.29 29.86
C GLU A 77 11.83 11.16 29.10
N VAL A 78 12.49 10.01 29.03
CA VAL A 78 11.86 8.76 28.62
C VAL A 78 10.91 8.43 29.76
N ALA A 79 9.77 9.12 29.77
CA ALA A 79 8.61 8.67 30.46
C ALA A 79 8.42 7.22 30.00
N GLN A 80 8.50 6.28 30.95
CA GLN A 80 7.79 5.03 30.84
C GLN A 80 6.30 5.34 30.83
N LEU A 81 5.85 5.91 29.73
CA LEU A 81 4.56 5.75 29.14
C LEU A 81 4.93 5.27 27.75
N SER A 82 4.71 3.99 27.47
CA SER A 82 4.13 3.72 26.17
C SER A 82 2.86 4.57 26.13
N GLU A 83 2.96 5.81 25.69
CA GLU A 83 1.84 6.46 25.02
C GLU A 83 1.62 5.56 23.81
N GLU A 84 0.88 4.48 24.05
CA GLU A 84 0.27 3.67 23.03
C GLU A 84 -0.54 4.67 22.23
N LYS A 85 0.03 5.19 21.14
CA LYS A 85 -0.67 6.14 20.27
C LYS A 85 -1.96 5.46 19.90
N GLU A 86 -3.07 5.93 20.47
CA GLU A 86 -4.39 5.43 20.13
C GLU A 86 -4.57 5.53 18.62
N ARG A 87 -5.39 4.64 18.03
CA ARG A 87 -5.69 4.72 16.60
C ARG A 87 -6.18 6.12 16.28
N VAL A 88 -5.46 6.81 15.39
CA VAL A 88 -5.82 8.14 14.92
C VAL A 88 -6.70 7.98 13.69
N ALA A 89 -8.01 8.16 13.88
CA ALA A 89 -8.96 8.19 12.77
C ALA A 89 -9.08 9.62 12.22
N LYS A 90 -8.51 9.87 11.04
CA LYS A 90 -8.58 11.13 10.29
C LYS A 90 -9.19 10.86 8.91
N TYR A 91 -10.49 10.61 8.93
CA TYR A 91 -11.27 10.41 7.71
C TYR A 91 -11.32 11.70 6.89
N ARG A 92 -10.94 11.58 5.61
CA ARG A 92 -11.04 12.66 4.62
C ARG A 92 -11.88 12.22 3.42
N PRO A 93 -12.59 13.17 2.77
CA PRO A 93 -13.45 12.85 1.65
C PRO A 93 -12.64 12.55 0.38
N VAL A 94 -12.91 11.42 -0.24
CA VAL A 94 -12.30 10.99 -1.49
C VAL A 94 -13.37 10.47 -2.46
N CYS A 95 -13.13 10.55 -3.76
CA CYS A 95 -13.93 9.88 -4.77
C CYS A 95 -13.19 8.62 -5.23
N VAL A 96 -13.81 7.45 -5.13
CA VAL A 96 -13.23 6.19 -5.63
C VAL A 96 -13.47 6.11 -7.12
N THR A 97 -12.42 6.00 -7.93
CA THR A 97 -12.52 6.06 -9.40
C THR A 97 -12.37 4.69 -10.06
N GLU A 98 -11.51 3.84 -9.53
CA GLU A 98 -11.21 2.53 -10.11
C GLU A 98 -11.02 1.48 -9.03
N ILE A 99 -11.62 0.31 -9.23
CA ILE A 99 -11.33 -0.91 -8.46
C ILE A 99 -10.59 -1.86 -9.40
N THR A 100 -9.48 -2.43 -8.92
CA THR A 100 -8.69 -3.39 -9.70
C THR A 100 -9.07 -4.83 -9.36
N ASP A 101 -8.79 -5.76 -10.29
CA ASP A 101 -8.97 -7.20 -10.07
C ASP A 101 -8.15 -7.76 -8.88
N GLY A 102 -7.12 -7.02 -8.44
CA GLY A 102 -6.30 -7.33 -7.27
C GLY A 102 -6.84 -6.76 -5.96
N MET A 103 -8.08 -6.23 -5.95
CA MET A 103 -8.71 -5.53 -4.81
C MET A 103 -7.95 -4.28 -4.32
N HIS A 104 -7.00 -3.77 -5.10
CA HIS A 104 -6.55 -2.39 -4.94
C HIS A 104 -7.57 -1.44 -5.56
N PHE A 105 -7.51 -0.18 -5.19
CA PHE A 105 -8.38 0.84 -5.75
C PHE A 105 -7.66 2.19 -5.84
N TYR A 106 -8.18 3.05 -6.71
CA TYR A 106 -7.69 4.42 -6.88
C TYR A 106 -8.72 5.42 -6.42
N THR A 107 -8.24 6.51 -5.83
CA THR A 107 -9.10 7.61 -5.38
C THR A 107 -8.56 8.97 -5.81
N GLN A 108 -9.46 9.92 -5.98
CA GLN A 108 -9.19 11.36 -6.07
C GLN A 108 -9.55 12.06 -4.76
N GLU A 109 -8.74 13.03 -4.34
CA GLU A 109 -9.09 13.89 -3.20
C GLU A 109 -10.19 14.87 -3.61
N VAL A 110 -11.27 14.97 -2.82
CA VAL A 110 -12.41 15.86 -3.16
C VAL A 110 -11.97 17.33 -3.15
N GLU A 111 -10.99 17.69 -2.32
CA GLU A 111 -10.48 19.07 -2.19
C GLU A 111 -9.84 19.61 -3.49
N THR A 112 -9.24 18.74 -4.30
CA THR A 112 -8.57 19.12 -5.56
C THR A 112 -9.41 18.83 -6.81
N GLY A 113 -10.62 18.28 -6.64
CA GLY A 113 -11.52 17.91 -7.75
C GLY A 113 -11.81 19.06 -8.71
N ALA A 114 -12.14 20.26 -8.19
CA ALA A 114 -12.41 21.43 -9.01
C ALA A 114 -11.18 21.89 -9.83
N GLN A 115 -9.96 21.65 -9.34
CA GLN A 115 -8.73 21.98 -10.08
C GLN A 115 -8.54 21.02 -11.26
N LEU A 116 -8.83 19.73 -11.05
CA LEU A 116 -8.79 18.72 -12.10
C LEU A 116 -9.84 19.01 -13.18
N GLU A 117 -11.09 19.31 -12.79
CA GLU A 117 -12.17 19.64 -13.73
C GLU A 117 -11.80 20.83 -14.62
N ASN A 118 -11.34 21.93 -14.01
CA ASN A 118 -10.92 23.12 -14.75
C ASN A 118 -9.73 22.84 -15.68
N MET A 119 -8.74 22.06 -15.21
CA MET A 119 -7.62 21.63 -16.05
C MET A 119 -8.10 20.80 -17.26
N MET A 120 -9.01 19.85 -17.05
CA MET A 120 -9.54 19.00 -18.12
C MET A 120 -10.36 19.81 -19.11
N GLU A 121 -11.22 20.72 -18.65
CA GLU A 121 -12.01 21.61 -19.52
C GLU A 121 -11.09 22.48 -20.39
N THR A 122 -10.11 23.15 -19.78
CA THR A 122 -9.15 24.00 -20.49
C THR A 122 -8.31 23.21 -21.49
N MET A 123 -7.78 22.06 -21.07
CA MET A 123 -6.99 21.17 -21.93
C MET A 123 -7.78 20.68 -23.14
N ARG A 124 -9.02 20.24 -22.93
CA ARG A 124 -9.88 19.76 -24.02
C ARG A 124 -10.27 20.87 -24.98
N ALA A 125 -10.54 22.08 -24.48
CA ALA A 125 -10.79 23.24 -25.32
C ALA A 125 -9.57 23.60 -26.20
N GLU A 126 -8.36 23.56 -25.65
CA GLU A 126 -7.13 23.77 -26.42
C GLU A 126 -6.92 22.70 -27.50
N ILE A 127 -7.11 21.43 -27.14
CA ILE A 127 -7.02 20.29 -28.07
C ILE A 127 -8.07 20.40 -29.19
N ALA A 128 -9.29 20.83 -28.88
CA ALA A 128 -10.34 21.01 -29.88
C ALA A 128 -10.00 22.13 -30.88
N ASN A 129 -9.40 23.22 -30.40
CA ASN A 129 -8.94 24.33 -31.23
C ASN A 129 -7.71 23.97 -32.07
N GLN A 130 -6.83 23.10 -31.55
CA GLN A 130 -5.61 22.64 -32.22
C GLN A 130 -5.49 21.12 -32.11
N PRO A 131 -6.21 20.36 -32.96
CA PRO A 131 -6.20 18.91 -32.89
C PRO A 131 -4.79 18.33 -33.10
N PRO A 132 -4.37 17.35 -32.28
CA PRO A 132 -3.12 16.65 -32.47
C PRO A 132 -3.04 16.00 -33.85
N VAL A 133 -1.87 16.09 -34.49
CA VAL A 133 -1.61 15.39 -35.74
C VAL A 133 -1.36 13.92 -35.44
N GLU A 134 -2.17 13.04 -36.03
CA GLU A 134 -2.02 11.59 -35.87
C GLU A 134 -0.61 11.13 -36.28
N GLY A 135 0.03 10.33 -35.42
CA GLY A 135 1.37 9.81 -35.66
C GLY A 135 2.53 10.78 -35.40
N ALA A 136 2.27 12.05 -35.03
CA ALA A 136 3.32 12.99 -34.68
C ALA A 136 3.97 12.70 -33.31
N PHE A 137 3.27 11.99 -32.43
CA PHE A 137 3.78 11.54 -31.15
C PHE A 137 4.29 10.09 -31.25
N THR A 138 5.57 9.89 -30.90
CA THR A 138 6.18 8.55 -30.80
C THR A 138 6.28 8.17 -29.32
N PRO A 139 5.37 7.33 -28.80
CA PRO A 139 5.33 7.01 -27.38
C PRO A 139 6.55 6.20 -26.94
N GLN A 140 7.13 6.55 -25.79
CA GLN A 140 8.13 5.74 -25.10
C GLN A 140 7.67 5.40 -23.69
N ARG A 141 8.13 4.26 -23.17
CA ARG A 141 7.84 3.86 -21.79
C ARG A 141 8.29 4.96 -20.82
N GLY A 142 7.37 5.40 -19.98
CA GLY A 142 7.59 6.43 -18.97
C GLY A 142 7.11 7.82 -19.39
N ASP A 143 6.83 8.06 -20.67
CA ASP A 143 6.36 9.35 -21.16
C ASP A 143 5.01 9.72 -20.56
N TYR A 144 4.86 11.01 -20.24
CA TYR A 144 3.56 11.60 -20.01
C TYR A 144 2.96 12.06 -21.34
N CYS A 145 1.70 11.71 -21.56
CA CYS A 145 0.97 12.00 -22.78
C CYS A 145 -0.47 12.39 -22.45
N ILE A 146 -1.20 12.81 -23.47
CA ILE A 146 -2.67 12.75 -23.45
C ILE A 146 -3.12 11.52 -24.23
N ALA A 147 -4.16 10.86 -23.72
CA ALA A 147 -4.77 9.70 -24.35
C ALA A 147 -6.27 9.96 -24.52
N LYS A 148 -6.78 9.71 -25.73
CA LYS A 148 -8.21 9.81 -26.03
C LYS A 148 -8.89 8.54 -25.55
N PHE A 149 -9.72 8.60 -24.52
CA PHE A 149 -10.41 7.45 -23.94
C PHE A 149 -11.61 7.01 -24.81
N THR A 150 -12.29 5.93 -24.43
CA THR A 150 -13.40 5.33 -25.20
C THR A 150 -14.65 6.20 -25.24
N ASP A 151 -14.80 7.14 -24.31
CA ASP A 151 -15.83 8.18 -24.32
C ASP A 151 -15.58 9.27 -25.38
N GLY A 152 -14.40 9.25 -26.02
CA GLY A 152 -14.00 10.23 -27.03
C GLY A 152 -13.30 11.48 -26.45
N GLU A 153 -13.12 11.56 -25.13
CA GLU A 153 -12.48 12.68 -24.46
C GLU A 153 -10.99 12.45 -24.24
N TRP A 154 -10.23 13.54 -24.12
CA TRP A 154 -8.79 13.48 -23.83
C TRP A 154 -8.51 13.59 -22.34
N TYR A 155 -7.57 12.76 -21.87
CA TYR A 155 -7.14 12.66 -20.49
C TYR A 155 -5.63 12.61 -20.38
N ARG A 156 -5.07 13.02 -19.24
CA ARG A 156 -3.63 12.85 -18.96
C ARG A 156 -3.34 11.39 -18.66
N ALA A 157 -2.26 10.89 -19.25
CA ALA A 157 -1.85 9.50 -19.12
C ALA A 157 -0.33 9.38 -19.04
N ARG A 158 0.14 8.19 -18.65
CA ARG A 158 1.54 7.79 -18.68
C ARG A 158 1.67 6.48 -19.45
N VAL A 159 2.63 6.41 -20.36
CA VAL A 159 2.92 5.19 -21.11
C VAL A 159 3.64 4.19 -20.20
N GLU A 160 3.03 3.02 -19.97
CA GLU A 160 3.62 1.96 -19.16
C GLU A 160 4.42 0.96 -19.99
N LYS A 161 3.95 0.66 -21.22
CA LYS A 161 4.57 -0.30 -22.14
C LYS A 161 4.18 0.00 -23.59
N VAL A 162 5.13 -0.17 -24.51
CA VAL A 162 4.89 -0.08 -25.96
C VAL A 162 5.14 -1.46 -26.56
N GLU A 163 4.09 -2.15 -27.03
CA GLU A 163 4.23 -3.43 -27.73
C GLU A 163 4.34 -3.22 -29.24
N SER A 164 3.54 -2.30 -29.77
CA SER A 164 3.56 -1.87 -31.16
C SER A 164 2.84 -0.53 -31.29
N ALA A 165 2.87 0.11 -32.46
CA ALA A 165 2.08 1.32 -32.72
C ALA A 165 0.57 1.09 -32.49
N ALA A 166 0.06 -0.12 -32.68
CA ALA A 166 -1.36 -0.45 -32.45
C ALA A 166 -1.69 -0.82 -30.99
N LYS A 167 -0.66 -1.09 -30.16
CA LYS A 167 -0.82 -1.59 -28.79
C LYS A 167 0.15 -0.89 -27.85
N VAL A 168 -0.31 0.23 -27.30
CA VAL A 168 0.38 1.00 -26.27
C VAL A 168 -0.43 0.90 -24.98
N HIS A 169 0.22 0.46 -23.91
CA HIS A 169 -0.37 0.38 -22.58
C HIS A 169 -0.19 1.72 -21.89
N VAL A 170 -1.30 2.32 -21.47
CA VAL A 170 -1.31 3.58 -20.74
C VAL A 170 -2.02 3.46 -19.40
N PHE A 171 -1.57 4.26 -18.45
CA PHE A 171 -2.20 4.47 -17.16
C PHE A 171 -2.74 5.90 -17.09
N TYR A 172 -4.03 6.07 -16.85
CA TYR A 172 -4.67 7.37 -16.71
C TYR A 172 -4.36 7.95 -15.33
N ILE A 173 -3.41 8.89 -15.29
CA ILE A 173 -2.77 9.33 -14.04
C ILE A 173 -3.72 10.03 -13.06
N ASP A 174 -4.86 10.49 -13.55
CA ASP A 174 -5.85 11.17 -12.74
C ASP A 174 -7.00 10.25 -12.29
N TYR A 175 -7.15 9.05 -12.87
CA TYR A 175 -8.29 8.15 -12.61
C TYR A 175 -7.88 6.74 -12.15
N GLY A 176 -6.68 6.27 -12.49
CA GLY A 176 -6.16 4.98 -12.03
C GLY A 176 -6.42 3.80 -12.96
N ASN A 177 -7.35 3.92 -13.90
CA ASN A 177 -7.63 2.88 -14.88
C ASN A 177 -6.52 2.79 -15.94
N ARG A 178 -6.43 1.63 -16.61
CA ARG A 178 -5.46 1.34 -17.68
C ARG A 178 -6.18 1.00 -18.97
N GLU A 179 -5.56 1.31 -20.11
CA GLU A 179 -6.09 0.93 -21.43
C GLU A 179 -4.94 0.53 -22.36
N ILE A 180 -5.22 -0.44 -23.25
CA ILE A 180 -4.37 -0.74 -24.41
C ILE A 180 -5.00 -0.09 -25.63
N LEU A 181 -4.29 0.86 -26.23
CA LEU A 181 -4.80 1.65 -27.34
C LEU A 181 -3.74 1.88 -28.41
N SER A 182 -4.18 2.28 -29.61
CA SER A 182 -3.29 2.63 -30.73
C SER A 182 -2.66 4.01 -30.53
N SER A 183 -1.41 4.19 -30.96
CA SER A 183 -0.66 5.45 -30.86
C SER A 183 -1.35 6.64 -31.53
N VAL A 184 -2.30 6.40 -32.45
CA VAL A 184 -3.14 7.46 -33.05
C VAL A 184 -4.09 8.13 -32.04
N ARG A 185 -4.41 7.44 -30.93
CA ARG A 185 -5.17 7.97 -29.79
C ARG A 185 -4.27 8.61 -28.74
N LEU A 186 -2.98 8.79 -29.03
CA LEU A 186 -2.00 9.43 -28.15
C LEU A 186 -1.46 10.72 -28.76
N ALA A 187 -1.19 11.69 -27.90
CA ALA A 187 -0.47 12.90 -28.27
C ALA A 187 0.40 13.39 -27.11
N ALA A 188 1.36 14.26 -27.42
CA ALA A 188 2.22 14.86 -26.41
C ALA A 188 1.37 15.66 -25.40
N LEU A 189 1.69 15.51 -24.11
CA LEU A 189 1.05 16.32 -23.06
C LEU A 189 1.54 17.77 -23.17
N PRO A 190 0.68 18.77 -23.43
CA PRO A 190 1.10 20.16 -23.43
C PRO A 190 1.65 20.56 -22.07
N SER A 191 2.74 21.34 -22.06
CA SER A 191 3.46 21.66 -20.81
C SER A 191 2.60 22.40 -19.78
N ALA A 192 1.58 23.14 -20.23
CA ALA A 192 0.61 23.82 -19.38
C ALA A 192 -0.26 22.86 -18.53
N PHE A 193 -0.35 21.59 -18.90
CA PHE A 193 -1.15 20.56 -18.21
C PHE A 193 -0.28 19.46 -17.59
N GLY A 194 1.04 19.68 -17.54
CA GLY A 194 2.01 18.73 -16.97
C GLY A 194 1.81 18.48 -15.47
N THR A 195 2.39 17.39 -14.96
CA THR A 195 2.32 16.99 -13.55
C THR A 195 2.95 17.98 -12.56
N ARG A 196 3.76 18.92 -13.06
CA ARG A 196 4.29 20.04 -12.26
C ARG A 196 3.28 21.15 -12.01
N ILE A 197 2.25 21.26 -12.86
CA ILE A 197 1.18 22.26 -12.73
C ILE A 197 0.09 21.73 -11.81
N LEU A 198 -0.38 20.51 -12.08
CA LEU A 198 -1.27 19.76 -11.20
C LEU A 198 -0.72 18.34 -11.07
N PRO A 199 -0.39 17.85 -9.87
CA PRO A 199 0.05 16.47 -9.67
C PRO A 199 -0.95 15.45 -10.24
N ALA A 200 -0.50 14.21 -10.46
CA ALA A 200 -1.42 13.10 -10.75
C ALA A 200 -2.47 13.00 -9.64
N GLN A 201 -3.74 12.93 -10.01
CA GLN A 201 -4.84 13.00 -9.05
C GLN A 201 -5.29 11.63 -8.52
N ALA A 202 -4.95 10.53 -9.20
CA ALA A 202 -5.24 9.18 -8.71
C ALA A 202 -4.15 8.70 -7.74
N THR A 203 -4.57 8.32 -6.54
CA THR A 203 -3.70 7.63 -5.57
C THR A 203 -4.19 6.21 -5.33
N GLU A 204 -3.27 5.26 -5.40
CA GLU A 204 -3.55 3.84 -5.18
C GLU A 204 -3.58 3.50 -3.69
N TYR A 205 -4.54 2.67 -3.29
CA TYR A 205 -4.69 2.14 -1.95
C TYR A 205 -5.12 0.67 -1.98
N THR A 206 -5.01 0.02 -0.82
CA THR A 206 -5.60 -1.29 -0.56
C THR A 206 -6.29 -1.27 0.80
N PHE A 207 -7.17 -2.24 1.05
CA PHE A 207 -7.91 -2.31 2.30
C PHE A 207 -7.02 -2.78 3.46
N ALA A 208 -7.20 -2.16 4.62
CA ALA A 208 -6.63 -2.63 5.87
C ALA A 208 -7.44 -3.81 6.42
N PHE A 209 -6.77 -4.70 7.15
CA PHE A 209 -7.39 -5.77 7.96
C PHE A 209 -8.12 -6.86 7.17
N ILE A 210 -7.98 -6.91 5.84
CA ILE A 210 -8.55 -7.98 5.01
C ILE A 210 -7.46 -8.65 4.17
N GLN A 211 -7.64 -9.93 3.91
CA GLN A 211 -6.82 -10.71 3.00
C GLN A 211 -7.51 -10.77 1.64
N VAL A 212 -6.76 -10.47 0.58
CA VAL A 212 -7.24 -10.64 -0.80
C VAL A 212 -7.40 -12.14 -1.07
N PRO A 213 -8.60 -12.60 -1.51
CA PRO A 213 -8.81 -14.01 -1.84
C PRO A 213 -7.85 -14.49 -2.93
N GLN A 214 -7.24 -15.66 -2.69
CA GLN A 214 -6.34 -16.29 -3.66
C GLN A 214 -7.12 -16.96 -4.79
N ASP A 215 -8.25 -17.58 -4.44
CA ASP A 215 -9.22 -18.11 -5.41
C ASP A 215 -9.77 -17.00 -6.30
N GLU A 216 -9.77 -17.24 -7.61
CA GLU A 216 -10.12 -16.21 -8.60
C GLU A 216 -11.60 -15.84 -8.56
N ASP A 217 -12.48 -16.83 -8.38
CA ASP A 217 -13.93 -16.62 -8.33
C ASP A 217 -14.30 -15.85 -7.05
N ALA A 218 -13.76 -16.26 -5.89
CA ALA A 218 -13.99 -15.54 -4.64
C ALA A 218 -13.45 -14.10 -4.68
N ARG A 219 -12.32 -13.87 -5.35
CA ARG A 219 -11.78 -12.52 -5.55
C ARG A 219 -12.67 -11.70 -6.48
N ALA A 220 -13.16 -12.29 -7.57
CA ALA A 220 -14.08 -11.64 -8.48
C ALA A 220 -15.38 -11.22 -7.78
N ASP A 221 -15.97 -12.09 -6.95
CA ASP A 221 -17.16 -11.78 -6.17
C ASP A 221 -16.94 -10.57 -5.23
N ALA A 222 -15.77 -10.51 -4.57
CA ALA A 222 -15.39 -9.40 -3.71
C ALA A 222 -15.16 -8.09 -4.49
N VAL A 223 -14.54 -8.18 -5.67
CA VAL A 223 -14.34 -7.04 -6.58
C VAL A 223 -15.68 -6.52 -7.11
N ASP A 224 -16.58 -7.40 -7.54
CA ASP A 224 -17.91 -7.02 -8.03
C ASP A 224 -18.75 -6.30 -6.96
N CYS A 225 -18.64 -6.75 -5.70
CA CYS A 225 -19.24 -6.06 -4.56
C CYS A 225 -18.67 -4.64 -4.39
N LEU A 226 -17.34 -4.50 -4.41
CA LEU A 226 -16.68 -3.19 -4.32
C LEU A 226 -17.05 -2.26 -5.49
N VAL A 227 -17.06 -2.78 -6.72
CA VAL A 227 -17.45 -2.05 -7.92
C VAL A 227 -18.87 -1.52 -7.79
N ARG A 228 -19.81 -2.38 -7.38
CA ARG A 228 -21.22 -2.01 -7.19
C ARG A 228 -21.40 -0.96 -6.10
N ASP A 229 -20.68 -1.11 -4.99
CA ASP A 229 -21.00 -0.36 -3.76
C ASP A 229 -20.22 0.95 -3.65
N ILE A 230 -19.00 1.05 -4.20
CA ILE A 230 -18.15 2.23 -4.02
C ILE A 230 -17.55 2.84 -5.29
N GLN A 231 -17.50 2.14 -6.44
CA GLN A 231 -16.88 2.73 -7.63
C GLN A 231 -17.69 3.93 -8.15
N ASN A 232 -16.99 5.02 -8.49
CA ASN A 232 -17.56 6.30 -8.90
C ASN A 232 -18.44 6.96 -7.82
N THR A 233 -18.15 6.69 -6.54
CA THR A 233 -18.84 7.32 -5.41
C THR A 233 -17.88 8.04 -4.49
N GLN A 234 -18.42 8.96 -3.70
CA GLN A 234 -17.67 9.60 -2.62
C GLN A 234 -17.66 8.71 -1.37
N CYS A 235 -16.47 8.49 -0.81
CA CYS A 235 -16.25 7.78 0.45
C CYS A 235 -15.45 8.67 1.42
N LEU A 236 -15.33 8.19 2.66
CA LEU A 236 -14.39 8.74 3.63
C LEU A 236 -13.23 7.76 3.81
N LEU A 237 -11.99 8.23 3.65
CA LEU A 237 -10.79 7.41 3.71
C LEU A 237 -9.95 7.76 4.94
N ASN A 238 -9.53 6.75 5.69
CA ASN A 238 -8.52 6.86 6.74
C ASN A 238 -7.33 5.94 6.43
N VAL A 239 -6.11 6.49 6.47
CA VAL A 239 -4.90 5.67 6.32
C VAL A 239 -4.57 5.01 7.66
N GLU A 240 -4.48 3.69 7.67
CA GLU A 240 -4.18 2.92 8.87
C GLU A 240 -2.68 2.68 9.02
N TYR A 241 -2.04 2.15 7.96
CA TYR A 241 -0.61 1.83 7.95
C TYR A 241 -0.04 1.79 6.53
N SER A 242 1.28 1.89 6.43
CA SER A 242 1.98 1.73 5.16
C SER A 242 2.05 0.26 4.73
N GLY A 243 1.84 -0.01 3.45
CA GLY A 243 2.14 -1.30 2.82
C GLY A 243 3.45 -1.28 2.05
N SER A 244 3.80 -2.41 1.43
CA SER A 244 4.98 -2.53 0.56
C SER A 244 4.81 -1.83 -0.78
N THR A 245 3.57 -1.80 -1.30
CA THR A 245 3.19 -1.22 -2.60
C THR A 245 2.48 0.11 -2.43
N CYS A 246 1.42 0.13 -1.63
CA CYS A 246 0.59 1.29 -1.36
C CYS A 246 0.11 1.28 0.10
N PRO A 247 -0.42 2.40 0.63
CA PRO A 247 -0.96 2.43 1.99
C PRO A 247 -2.20 1.54 2.13
N HIS A 248 -2.37 0.94 3.30
CA HIS A 248 -3.58 0.22 3.70
C HIS A 248 -4.51 1.17 4.44
N VAL A 249 -5.79 1.15 4.07
CA VAL A 249 -6.77 2.15 4.52
C VAL A 249 -8.08 1.49 4.94
N THR A 250 -8.86 2.17 5.78
CA THR A 250 -10.29 1.89 5.92
C THR A 250 -11.08 2.92 5.12
N LEU A 251 -12.13 2.44 4.46
CA LEU A 251 -13.13 3.28 3.80
C LEU A 251 -14.43 3.23 4.58
N GLN A 252 -15.10 4.37 4.66
CA GLN A 252 -16.49 4.46 5.11
C GLN A 252 -17.39 5.00 4.01
N PHE A 253 -18.61 4.48 3.93
CA PHE A 253 -19.65 5.08 3.10
C PHE A 253 -19.93 6.52 3.55
N ALA A 254 -20.13 7.43 2.59
CA ALA A 254 -20.26 8.85 2.90
C ALA A 254 -21.55 9.18 3.69
N ASP A 255 -22.60 8.38 3.57
CA ASP A 255 -23.88 8.55 4.25
C ASP A 255 -23.93 7.80 5.59
N SER A 256 -23.85 6.47 5.57
CA SER A 256 -24.03 5.63 6.77
C SER A 256 -22.84 5.65 7.71
N LYS A 257 -21.65 6.00 7.19
CA LYS A 257 -20.35 5.90 7.87
C LYS A 257 -19.94 4.46 8.21
N ASP A 258 -20.65 3.46 7.66
CA ASP A 258 -20.28 2.07 7.83
C ASP A 258 -18.95 1.78 7.13
N ASP A 259 -18.14 0.93 7.74
CA ASP A 259 -16.84 0.50 7.22
C ASP A 259 -17.06 -0.51 6.08
N VAL A 260 -16.57 -0.15 4.88
CA VAL A 260 -16.70 -0.93 3.65
C VAL A 260 -15.94 -2.26 3.75
N GLY A 261 -14.70 -2.24 4.27
CA GLY A 261 -13.87 -3.44 4.42
C GLY A 261 -14.46 -4.41 5.44
N LEU A 262 -15.00 -3.87 6.54
CA LEU A 262 -15.75 -4.66 7.52
C LEU A 262 -17.04 -5.24 6.93
N GLY A 263 -17.71 -4.52 6.03
CA GLY A 263 -18.85 -5.01 5.26
C GLY A 263 -18.53 -6.28 4.49
N LEU A 264 -17.44 -6.28 3.70
CA LEU A 264 -16.97 -7.45 2.97
C LEU A 264 -16.72 -8.66 3.88
N VAL A 265 -16.13 -8.42 5.06
CA VAL A 265 -15.88 -9.47 6.06
C VAL A 265 -17.20 -10.04 6.60
N LYS A 266 -18.17 -9.19 6.93
CA LYS A 266 -19.49 -9.60 7.44
C LYS A 266 -20.31 -10.36 6.40
N GLU A 267 -20.11 -10.08 5.11
CA GLU A 267 -20.70 -10.84 4.01
C GLU A 267 -19.91 -12.12 3.70
N GLY A 268 -18.76 -12.36 4.33
CA GLY A 268 -17.95 -13.55 4.08
C GLY A 268 -17.28 -13.56 2.71
N LEU A 269 -17.09 -12.40 2.09
CA LEU A 269 -16.39 -12.28 0.80
C LEU A 269 -14.87 -12.35 0.96
N VAL A 270 -14.36 -11.96 2.14
CA VAL A 270 -12.93 -11.90 2.45
C VAL A 270 -12.64 -12.41 3.86
N MET A 271 -11.39 -12.81 4.09
CA MET A 271 -10.88 -13.16 5.42
C MET A 271 -10.20 -11.96 6.07
N VAL A 272 -10.11 -11.97 7.41
CA VAL A 272 -9.44 -10.92 8.19
C VAL A 272 -7.92 -11.10 8.16
N ASP A 273 -7.19 -10.02 7.87
CA ASP A 273 -5.75 -9.93 8.09
C ASP A 273 -5.45 -9.42 9.50
N VAL A 274 -4.92 -10.30 10.35
CA VAL A 274 -4.73 -10.04 11.78
C VAL A 274 -3.46 -9.20 12.00
N ARG A 275 -3.64 -8.02 12.58
CA ARG A 275 -2.56 -7.11 12.98
C ARG A 275 -2.16 -7.35 14.43
N LYS A 276 -0.88 -7.16 14.76
CA LYS A 276 -0.34 -7.35 16.13
C LYS A 276 -0.16 -6.04 16.88
N GLU A 277 -0.22 -4.92 16.16
CA GLU A 277 -0.05 -3.58 16.69
C GLU A 277 -1.17 -3.27 17.69
N LYS A 278 -0.78 -2.89 18.91
CA LYS A 278 -1.71 -2.68 20.04
C LYS A 278 -2.83 -1.68 19.71
N HIS A 279 -2.47 -0.57 19.07
CA HIS A 279 -3.42 0.50 18.72
C HIS A 279 -4.47 0.06 17.69
N LEU A 280 -4.25 -1.05 16.98
CA LEU A 280 -5.19 -1.61 16.00
C LEU A 280 -6.03 -2.76 16.56
N GLN A 281 -5.73 -3.26 17.78
CA GLN A 281 -6.39 -4.47 18.30
C GLN A 281 -7.90 -4.34 18.45
N LYS A 282 -8.39 -3.13 18.72
CA LYS A 282 -9.84 -2.86 18.75
C LYS A 282 -10.48 -3.10 17.38
N MET A 283 -9.87 -2.59 16.31
CA MET A 283 -10.33 -2.82 14.93
C MET A 283 -10.24 -4.29 14.55
N VAL A 284 -9.11 -4.95 14.85
CA VAL A 284 -8.91 -6.38 14.56
C VAL A 284 -9.98 -7.23 15.25
N THR A 285 -10.30 -6.94 16.52
CA THR A 285 -11.34 -7.65 17.27
C THR A 285 -12.71 -7.47 16.61
N GLU A 286 -13.04 -6.27 16.15
CA GLU A 286 -14.30 -5.99 15.45
C GLU A 286 -14.40 -6.75 14.12
N TYR A 287 -13.32 -6.77 13.33
CA TYR A 287 -13.24 -7.53 12.08
C TYR A 287 -13.38 -9.03 12.32
N LEU A 288 -12.69 -9.58 13.31
CA LEU A 288 -12.80 -11.00 13.68
C LEU A 288 -14.22 -11.37 14.12
N ASN A 289 -14.91 -10.52 14.88
CA ASN A 289 -16.31 -10.74 15.24
C ASN A 289 -17.24 -10.74 14.01
N GLY A 290 -16.99 -9.87 13.04
CA GLY A 290 -17.68 -9.88 11.76
C GLY A 290 -17.46 -11.18 10.99
N GLN A 291 -16.22 -11.67 10.96
CA GLN A 291 -15.88 -12.94 10.30
C GLN A 291 -16.56 -14.14 10.95
N GLU A 292 -16.56 -14.23 12.29
CA GLU A 292 -17.25 -15.31 13.01
C GLU A 292 -18.76 -15.31 12.75
N SER A 293 -19.35 -14.13 12.55
CA SER A 293 -20.75 -13.99 12.15
C SER A 293 -20.99 -14.52 10.74
N ALA A 294 -20.12 -14.18 9.78
CA ALA A 294 -20.18 -14.69 8.40
C ALA A 294 -19.99 -16.20 8.32
N LYS A 295 -19.05 -16.75 9.11
CA LYS A 295 -18.83 -18.20 9.27
C LYS A 295 -20.07 -18.91 9.79
N SER A 296 -20.65 -18.40 10.88
CA SER A 296 -21.85 -18.97 11.50
C SER A 296 -23.05 -18.97 10.54
N ALA A 297 -23.16 -17.93 9.71
CA ALA A 297 -24.19 -17.81 8.69
C ALA A 297 -23.86 -18.55 7.37
N ARG A 298 -22.68 -19.16 7.24
CA ARG A 298 -22.21 -19.88 6.04
C ARG A 298 -22.26 -19.04 4.77
N LEU A 299 -21.86 -17.78 4.86
CA LEU A 299 -21.88 -16.84 3.74
C LEU A 299 -20.65 -17.00 2.83
N ASN A 300 -20.86 -16.91 1.52
CA ASN A 300 -19.82 -16.83 0.49
C ASN A 300 -18.67 -17.83 0.68
N ILE A 301 -17.46 -17.38 1.04
CA ILE A 301 -16.30 -18.29 1.20
C ILE A 301 -16.53 -19.33 2.31
N TRP A 302 -17.48 -19.11 3.22
CA TRP A 302 -17.83 -20.03 4.31
C TRP A 302 -18.97 -20.99 3.95
N ARG A 303 -19.46 -21.00 2.70
CA ARG A 303 -20.63 -21.80 2.27
C ARG A 303 -20.47 -23.30 2.47
N TYR A 304 -19.23 -23.80 2.44
CA TYR A 304 -18.90 -25.22 2.60
C TYR A 304 -18.27 -25.58 3.96
N GLY A 305 -18.11 -24.62 4.87
CA GLY A 305 -17.46 -24.83 6.17
C GLY A 305 -16.25 -23.93 6.40
N ASP A 306 -15.59 -24.10 7.55
CA ASP A 306 -14.35 -23.41 7.91
C ASP A 306 -13.20 -24.11 7.17
N PHE A 307 -12.60 -23.46 6.17
CA PHE A 307 -11.35 -23.93 5.58
C PHE A 307 -10.25 -23.85 6.63
N ARG A 308 -10.14 -24.86 7.49
CA ARG A 308 -8.93 -25.03 8.28
C ARG A 308 -7.90 -25.65 7.36
N ALA A 309 -6.67 -25.15 7.46
CA ALA A 309 -5.51 -25.70 6.76
C ALA A 309 -5.28 -27.21 7.05
N ASP A 310 -6.03 -27.80 7.98
CA ASP A 310 -6.05 -29.23 8.27
C ASP A 310 -6.79 -30.07 7.19
N ASP A 311 -7.67 -29.46 6.36
CA ASP A 311 -8.36 -30.18 5.27
C ASP A 311 -7.54 -30.21 3.96
N ALA A 312 -6.42 -29.45 3.89
CA ALA A 312 -5.55 -29.41 2.71
C ALA A 312 -4.77 -30.73 2.50
N ASP A 313 -4.52 -31.47 3.58
CA ASP A 313 -3.84 -32.78 3.52
C ASP A 313 -4.79 -33.89 3.02
N GLU A 314 -6.12 -33.72 3.12
CA GLU A 314 -7.09 -34.76 2.74
C GLU A 314 -7.44 -34.75 1.23
N PHE A 315 -7.16 -33.65 0.52
CA PHE A 315 -7.45 -33.50 -0.91
C PHE A 315 -6.22 -33.44 -1.84
N GLY A 316 -5.02 -33.73 -1.34
CA GLY A 316 -3.87 -34.04 -2.19
C GLY A 316 -3.30 -32.88 -3.00
N TYR A 317 -3.45 -31.63 -2.55
CA TYR A 317 -2.81 -30.47 -3.17
C TYR A 317 -1.45 -30.15 -2.52
N ARG A 318 -0.48 -31.02 -2.76
CA ARG A 318 0.94 -30.65 -2.81
C ARG A 318 1.61 -31.31 -4.00
N ARG A 319 1.94 -30.52 -5.01
CA ARG A 319 3.13 -30.66 -5.84
C ARG A 319 3.67 -29.29 -6.19
#